data_AF-A0A9D1ZBS5-F1
#
_entry.id   AF-A0A9D1ZBS5-F1
#
_cell.length_a   1.000
_cell.length_b   1.000
_cell.length_c   1.000
_cell.angle_alpha   90.00
_cell.angle_beta   90.00
_cell.angle_gamma   90.00
#
_symmetry.space_group_name_H-M   'P 1'
#
loop_
_entity.id
_entity.type
_entity.pdbx_description
1 polymer ?
#
loop_
_entity_poly.entity_id
_entity_poly.type
_entity_poly.pdbx_seq_one_letter_code
_entity_poly.pdbx_strand_id
1 'polypeptide(L)'
;MPATTNVPDALVIAGCLSGERDDAGVAALVDELASAVGAGTVVRARTGGRPVGPSLSDVLAGLRSGGARRVLVATTHVVNGRLQQETAAAVDVAAPGFDKLRLAPPLLAGEADHAAVAAALDEAVPALPGRRVAFAGHRGSECEVTFSQLERALIERGRGDVLVGPPDRLRALLRERRERTILLAPLLMSLGHHARHDVLEGLARDLSAQTWPHSLAELPAIRALVVAHVRKELS
;
A
#
# COMPACT_ATOMS: atom_id res chain seq x y z
N MET A 1 31.32 20.54 -15.16
CA MET A 1 29.86 20.40 -15.34
C MET A 1 29.27 20.11 -13.97
N PRO A 2 28.23 20.84 -13.51
CA PRO A 2 27.61 20.51 -12.24
C PRO A 2 27.00 19.12 -12.38
N ALA A 3 27.21 18.27 -11.37
CA ALA A 3 26.56 16.95 -11.31
C ALA A 3 25.07 17.18 -11.52
N THR A 4 24.51 16.67 -12.61
CA THR A 4 23.07 16.68 -12.84
C THR A 4 22.45 15.94 -11.67
N THR A 5 21.82 16.69 -10.76
CA THR A 5 21.10 16.11 -9.64
C THR A 5 20.08 15.12 -10.20
N ASN A 6 20.11 13.87 -9.72
CA ASN A 6 19.18 12.79 -10.12
C ASN A 6 17.77 13.01 -9.55
N VAL A 7 17.52 14.20 -9.01
CA VAL A 7 16.26 14.62 -8.41
C VAL A 7 15.23 14.82 -9.53
N PRO A 8 14.06 14.19 -9.45
CA PRO A 8 12.99 14.38 -10.43
C PRO A 8 12.39 15.79 -10.29
N ASP A 9 11.90 16.31 -11.41
CA ASP A 9 11.18 17.59 -11.45
C ASP A 9 9.85 17.49 -10.68
N ALA A 10 9.20 16.31 -10.74
CA ALA A 10 7.98 16.02 -10.01
C ALA A 10 7.93 14.63 -9.38
N LEU A 11 7.30 14.55 -8.21
CA LEU A 11 6.84 13.32 -7.57
C LEU A 11 5.33 13.22 -7.70
N VAL A 12 4.86 12.10 -8.26
CA VAL A 12 3.45 11.74 -8.28
C VAL A 12 3.21 10.65 -7.23
N ILE A 13 2.29 10.88 -6.30
CA ILE A 13 1.87 9.88 -5.31
C ILE A 13 0.53 9.31 -5.77
N ALA A 14 0.58 8.12 -6.37
CA ALA A 14 -0.54 7.45 -7.02
C ALA A 14 -1.19 6.42 -6.08
N GLY A 15 -2.52 6.50 -5.89
CA GLY A 15 -3.21 5.50 -5.08
C GLY A 15 -4.67 5.80 -4.76
N CYS A 16 -5.29 4.90 -3.99
CA CYS A 16 -6.59 5.09 -3.38
C CYS A 16 -6.46 5.97 -2.13
N LEU A 17 -6.11 7.23 -2.33
CA LEU A 17 -6.00 8.21 -1.26
C LEU A 17 -7.41 8.75 -1.03
N SER A 18 -7.99 8.45 0.14
CA SER A 18 -9.40 8.72 0.46
C SER A 18 -9.79 10.19 0.32
N GLY A 19 -8.83 11.12 0.32
CA GLY A 19 -9.08 12.56 0.34
C GLY A 19 -9.79 13.01 1.62
N GLU A 20 -9.96 12.10 2.58
CA GLU A 20 -10.59 12.36 3.87
C GLU A 20 -9.64 13.17 4.74
N ARG A 21 -10.19 14.12 5.50
CA ARG A 21 -9.43 15.15 6.22
C ARG A 21 -8.61 14.62 7.40
N ASP A 22 -8.79 13.36 7.80
CA ASP A 22 -8.25 12.81 9.06
C ASP A 22 -7.34 11.57 8.88
N ASP A 23 -6.82 11.31 7.68
CA ASP A 23 -5.87 10.20 7.44
C ASP A 23 -4.42 10.63 7.75
N ALA A 24 -4.10 10.72 9.04
CA ALA A 24 -2.79 11.18 9.54
C ALA A 24 -1.63 10.28 9.08
N GLY A 25 -1.86 8.97 8.95
CA GLY A 25 -0.85 8.04 8.45
C GLY A 25 -0.46 8.32 7.01
N VAL A 26 -1.47 8.51 6.14
CA VAL A 26 -1.23 8.87 4.74
C VAL A 26 -0.63 10.27 4.60
N ALA A 27 -1.03 11.24 5.43
CA ALA A 27 -0.43 12.57 5.43
C ALA A 27 1.07 12.49 5.75
N ALA A 28 1.45 11.76 6.81
CA ALA A 28 2.84 11.51 7.15
C ALA A 28 3.61 10.82 6.01
N LEU A 29 2.99 9.84 5.33
CA LEU A 29 3.61 9.19 4.17
C LEU A 29 3.88 10.16 3.02
N VAL A 30 2.94 11.06 2.74
CA VAL A 30 3.11 12.09 1.70
C VAL A 30 4.27 13.02 2.04
N ASP A 31 4.35 13.49 3.28
CA ASP A 31 5.42 14.40 3.73
C ASP A 31 6.79 13.71 3.71
N GLU A 32 6.87 12.46 4.18
CA GLU A 32 8.09 11.66 4.18
C GLU A 32 8.58 11.37 2.75
N LEU A 33 7.66 11.07 1.83
CA LEU A 33 7.98 10.89 0.40
C LEU A 33 8.45 12.18 -0.25
N ALA A 34 7.75 13.29 -0.02
CA ALA A 34 8.13 14.60 -0.54
C ALA A 34 9.55 14.99 -0.08
N SER A 35 9.82 14.83 1.22
CA SER A 35 11.12 15.09 1.83
C SER A 35 12.22 14.17 1.28
N ALA A 36 11.93 12.88 1.12
CA ALA A 36 12.92 11.90 0.64
C ALA A 36 13.28 12.08 -0.83
N VAL A 37 12.34 12.54 -1.67
CA VAL A 37 12.56 12.74 -3.10
C VAL A 37 13.16 14.11 -3.40
N GLY A 38 12.72 15.16 -2.70
CA GLY A 38 13.16 16.53 -2.93
C GLY A 38 12.71 17.12 -4.27
N ALA A 39 11.63 16.60 -4.87
CA ALA A 39 11.08 17.11 -6.12
C ALA A 39 10.50 18.52 -5.93
N GLY A 40 10.66 19.39 -6.93
CA GLY A 40 10.10 20.75 -6.90
C GLY A 40 8.58 20.78 -6.98
N THR A 41 7.95 19.70 -7.43
CA THR A 41 6.50 19.52 -7.49
C THR A 41 6.10 18.17 -6.89
N VAL A 42 5.11 18.17 -5.99
CA VAL A 42 4.52 16.94 -5.43
C VAL A 42 3.03 16.96 -5.69
N VAL A 43 2.51 15.93 -6.36
CA VAL A 43 1.08 15.86 -6.73
C VAL A 43 0.50 14.49 -6.42
N ARG A 44 -0.78 14.45 -6.09
CA ARG A 44 -1.53 13.20 -5.87
C ARG A 44 -2.29 12.83 -7.13
N ALA A 45 -2.30 11.53 -7.44
CA ALA A 45 -3.07 10.98 -8.54
C ALA A 45 -3.92 9.80 -8.06
N ARG A 46 -5.13 9.65 -8.60
CA ARG A 46 -5.94 8.45 -8.32
C ARG A 46 -5.51 7.28 -9.21
N THR A 47 -5.62 6.08 -8.67
CA THR A 47 -5.56 4.80 -9.39
C THR A 47 -6.90 4.08 -9.27
N GLY A 48 -7.34 3.38 -10.32
CA GLY A 48 -8.64 2.70 -10.34
C GLY A 48 -9.89 3.61 -10.31
N GLY A 49 -11.02 3.05 -9.85
CA GLY A 49 -12.36 3.67 -9.79
C GLY A 49 -12.77 4.18 -8.40
N ARG A 50 -13.52 5.30 -8.39
CA ARG A 50 -13.79 6.29 -7.31
C ARG A 50 -12.96 6.18 -6.01
N PRO A 51 -11.80 6.84 -6.02
CA PRO A 51 -11.44 7.90 -5.09
C PRO A 51 -11.36 9.27 -5.80
N VAL A 52 -11.35 10.35 -5.01
CA VAL A 52 -11.40 11.75 -5.46
C VAL A 52 -10.09 12.17 -6.15
N GLY A 53 -10.17 12.98 -7.21
CA GLY A 53 -9.00 13.62 -7.84
C GLY A 53 -8.73 13.24 -9.31
N PRO A 54 -7.71 13.85 -9.93
CA PRO A 54 -7.33 13.60 -11.33
C PRO A 54 -6.70 12.21 -11.49
N SER A 55 -6.91 11.57 -12.65
CA SER A 55 -6.27 10.29 -12.95
C SER A 55 -4.75 10.43 -13.04
N LEU A 56 -4.03 9.33 -12.86
CA LEU A 56 -2.58 9.30 -13.14
C LEU A 56 -2.27 9.79 -14.57
N SER A 57 -3.05 9.38 -15.56
CA SER A 57 -2.87 9.81 -16.95
C SER A 57 -3.03 11.33 -17.12
N ASP A 58 -4.05 11.93 -16.50
CA ASP A 58 -4.29 13.37 -16.55
C ASP A 58 -3.16 14.15 -15.86
N VAL A 59 -2.71 13.64 -14.71
CA VAL A 59 -1.59 14.22 -13.95
C VAL A 59 -0.30 14.19 -14.79
N LEU A 60 0.04 13.05 -15.40
CA LEU A 60 1.24 12.93 -16.23
C LEU A 60 1.15 13.82 -17.47
N ALA A 61 -0.01 13.91 -18.12
CA ALA A 61 -0.22 14.82 -19.25
C ALA A 61 -0.05 16.29 -18.84
N GLY A 62 -0.57 16.67 -17.67
CA GLY A 62 -0.42 18.01 -17.10
C GLY A 62 1.03 18.35 -16.77
N LEU A 63 1.75 17.45 -16.10
CA LEU A 63 3.17 17.62 -15.78
C LEU A 63 4.03 17.78 -17.03
N ARG A 64 3.78 16.96 -18.07
CA ARG A 64 4.47 17.07 -19.35
C ARG A 64 4.20 18.42 -20.02
N SER A 65 2.94 18.84 -20.05
CA SER A 65 2.55 20.13 -20.64
C SER A 65 3.13 21.32 -19.87
N GLY A 66 3.32 21.16 -18.55
CA GLY A 66 4.01 22.10 -17.67
C GLY A 66 5.53 22.07 -17.76
N GLY A 67 6.12 21.23 -18.62
CA GLY A 67 7.55 21.18 -18.89
C GLY A 67 8.35 20.24 -18.00
N ALA A 68 7.72 19.42 -17.16
CA ALA A 68 8.42 18.38 -16.40
C ALA A 68 9.02 17.34 -17.37
N ARG A 69 10.29 17.00 -17.16
CA ARG A 69 11.04 16.03 -17.97
C ARG A 69 11.38 14.76 -17.21
N ARG A 70 11.55 14.87 -15.89
CA ARG A 70 11.93 13.77 -14.99
C ARG A 70 10.88 13.61 -13.91
N VAL A 71 10.18 12.48 -13.90
CA VAL A 71 9.07 12.24 -12.97
C VAL A 71 9.25 10.88 -12.30
N LEU A 72 8.99 10.84 -11.00
CA LEU A 72 8.87 9.60 -10.23
C LEU A 72 7.43 9.40 -9.79
N VAL A 73 6.88 8.23 -10.07
CA VAL A 73 5.56 7.80 -9.59
C VAL A 73 5.78 6.85 -8.42
N ALA A 74 5.41 7.28 -7.21
CA ALA A 74 5.30 6.43 -6.04
C ALA A 74 3.88 5.89 -5.93
N THR A 75 3.69 4.64 -5.50
CA THR A 75 2.34 4.09 -5.28
C THR A 75 2.07 3.80 -3.81
N THR A 76 0.79 3.86 -3.43
CA THR A 76 0.32 3.40 -2.12
C THR A 76 -0.29 2.00 -2.17
N HIS A 77 0.05 1.22 -3.20
CA HIS A 77 -0.48 -0.13 -3.38
C HIS A 77 0.26 -1.12 -2.47
N VAL A 78 -0.48 -2.04 -1.87
CA VAL A 78 0.10 -3.06 -0.97
C VAL A 78 0.75 -4.18 -1.78
N VAL A 79 0.15 -4.59 -2.89
CA VAL A 79 0.56 -5.74 -3.71
C VAL A 79 0.67 -5.37 -5.17
N ASN A 80 1.40 -6.17 -5.95
CA ASN A 80 1.43 -6.06 -7.41
C ASN A 80 0.18 -6.67 -8.08
N GLY A 81 -1.00 -6.17 -7.69
CA GLY A 81 -2.28 -6.55 -8.26
C GLY A 81 -2.73 -5.62 -9.38
N ARG A 82 -4.01 -5.73 -9.76
CA ARG A 82 -4.62 -4.96 -10.85
C ARG A 82 -4.26 -3.47 -10.86
N LEU A 83 -4.38 -2.76 -9.73
CA LEU A 83 -4.12 -1.33 -9.68
C LEU A 83 -2.65 -0.96 -9.94
N GLN A 84 -1.71 -1.78 -9.47
CA GLN A 84 -0.28 -1.58 -9.76
C GLN A 84 0.00 -1.84 -11.24
N GLN A 85 -0.60 -2.87 -11.82
CA GLN A 85 -0.46 -3.20 -13.24
C GLN A 85 -1.07 -2.11 -14.15
N GLU A 86 -2.26 -1.61 -13.82
CA GLU A 86 -2.88 -0.47 -14.51
C GLU A 86 -2.01 0.80 -14.43
N THR A 87 -1.38 1.03 -13.27
CA THR A 87 -0.45 2.15 -13.07
C THR A 87 0.81 1.98 -13.91
N ALA A 88 1.38 0.79 -13.97
CA ALA A 88 2.52 0.47 -14.83
C ALA A 88 2.19 0.71 -16.31
N ALA A 89 1.05 0.23 -16.78
CA ALA A 89 0.60 0.46 -18.15
C ALA A 89 0.42 1.96 -18.47
N ALA A 90 -0.15 2.75 -17.54
CA ALA A 90 -0.29 4.19 -17.71
C ALA A 90 1.06 4.91 -17.77
N VAL A 91 2.03 4.47 -16.94
CA VAL A 91 3.41 4.96 -16.96
C VAL A 91 4.08 4.62 -18.29
N ASP A 92 3.97 3.39 -18.79
CA ASP A 92 4.57 2.96 -20.05
C ASP A 92 4.03 3.77 -21.25
N VAL A 93 2.73 4.03 -21.28
CA VAL A 93 2.09 4.87 -22.31
C VAL A 93 2.60 6.31 -22.27
N ALA A 94 2.85 6.85 -21.07
CA ALA A 94 3.31 8.22 -20.90
C ALA A 94 4.83 8.39 -21.08
N ALA A 95 5.61 7.32 -20.95
CA ALA A 95 7.08 7.33 -20.91
C ALA A 95 7.74 8.07 -22.10
N PRO A 96 7.27 7.96 -23.37
CA PRO A 96 7.86 8.71 -24.50
C PRO A 96 7.78 10.23 -24.36
N GLY A 97 6.96 10.74 -23.43
CA GLY A 97 6.80 12.16 -23.15
C GLY A 97 7.83 12.75 -22.18
N PHE A 98 8.67 11.92 -21.56
CA PHE A 98 9.61 12.30 -20.49
C PHE A 98 11.04 11.83 -20.81
N ASP A 99 12.03 12.56 -20.31
CA ASP A 99 13.44 12.13 -20.35
C ASP A 99 13.65 10.96 -19.39
N LYS A 100 12.93 10.96 -18.26
CA LYS A 100 12.94 9.89 -17.26
C LYS A 100 11.59 9.81 -16.57
N LEU A 101 10.87 8.71 -16.74
CA LEU A 101 9.66 8.40 -15.99
C LEU A 101 9.88 7.07 -15.27
N ARG A 102 9.83 7.08 -13.94
CA ARG A 102 10.02 5.88 -13.10
C ARG A 102 8.78 5.57 -12.29
N LEU A 103 8.57 4.29 -12.02
CA LEU A 103 7.50 3.79 -11.16
C LEU A 103 8.12 2.99 -10.01
N ALA A 104 7.85 3.42 -8.79
CA ALA A 104 8.25 2.66 -7.61
C ALA A 104 7.40 1.39 -7.48
N PRO A 105 7.99 0.30 -6.94
CA PRO A 105 7.26 -0.94 -6.69
C PRO A 105 6.19 -0.76 -5.58
N PRO A 106 5.20 -1.68 -5.49
CA PRO A 106 4.25 -1.71 -4.38
C PRO A 106 4.92 -2.14 -3.07
N LEU A 107 4.22 -2.03 -1.93
CA LEU A 107 4.76 -2.34 -0.61
C LEU A 107 5.35 -3.77 -0.51
N LEU A 108 4.66 -4.78 -1.04
CA LEU A 108 5.10 -6.18 -1.05
C LEU A 108 5.61 -6.54 -2.45
N ALA A 109 6.85 -6.16 -2.77
CA ALA A 109 7.47 -6.37 -4.08
C ALA A 109 8.44 -7.55 -4.13
N GLY A 110 8.98 -7.95 -2.98
CA GLY A 110 9.89 -9.09 -2.89
C GLY A 110 10.02 -9.65 -1.48
N GLU A 111 10.78 -10.73 -1.32
CA GLU A 111 10.94 -11.47 -0.06
C GLU A 111 11.40 -10.58 1.12
N ALA A 112 12.34 -9.67 0.89
CA ALA A 112 12.80 -8.73 1.91
C ALA A 112 11.67 -7.80 2.41
N ASP A 113 10.75 -7.41 1.53
CA ASP A 113 9.60 -6.59 1.91
C ASP A 113 8.61 -7.41 2.75
N HIS A 114 8.36 -8.67 2.40
CA HIS A 114 7.52 -9.57 3.20
C HIS A 114 8.06 -9.71 4.62
N ALA A 115 9.37 -9.91 4.78
CA ALA A 115 10.00 -10.00 6.10
C ALA A 115 9.88 -8.68 6.89
N ALA A 116 10.10 -7.54 6.23
CA ALA A 116 9.98 -6.22 6.85
C ALA A 116 8.54 -5.90 7.28
N VAL A 117 7.57 -6.17 6.42
CA VAL A 117 6.13 -5.98 6.72
C VAL A 117 5.69 -6.94 7.82
N ALA A 118 6.10 -8.21 7.78
CA ALA A 118 5.81 -9.17 8.84
C ALA A 118 6.35 -8.70 10.20
N ALA A 119 7.55 -8.11 10.23
CA ALA A 119 8.10 -7.51 11.45
C ALA A 119 7.28 -6.33 11.96
N ALA A 120 6.91 -5.39 11.08
CA ALA A 120 6.09 -4.24 11.44
C ALA A 120 4.70 -4.65 11.97
N LEU A 121 4.07 -5.65 11.34
CA LEU A 121 2.76 -6.15 11.78
C LEU A 121 2.83 -6.91 13.09
N ASP A 122 3.90 -7.68 13.32
CA ASP A 122 4.12 -8.41 14.56
C ASP A 122 4.31 -7.47 15.76
N GLU A 123 5.07 -6.39 15.57
CA GLU A 123 5.24 -5.33 16.56
C GLU A 123 3.92 -4.58 16.83
N ALA A 124 3.19 -4.22 15.77
CA ALA A 124 1.94 -3.47 15.90
C ALA A 124 0.79 -4.29 16.51
N VAL A 125 0.77 -5.60 16.25
CA VAL A 125 -0.29 -6.50 16.70
C VAL A 125 0.33 -7.73 17.37
N PRO A 126 0.79 -7.60 18.63
CA PRO A 126 1.46 -8.70 19.33
C PRO A 126 0.54 -9.89 19.57
N ALA A 127 1.16 -11.08 19.62
CA ALA A 127 0.45 -12.32 19.90
C ALA A 127 -0.22 -12.27 21.28
N LEU A 128 -1.47 -12.73 21.37
CA LEU A 128 -2.16 -12.95 22.64
C LEU A 128 -2.69 -14.38 22.70
N PRO A 129 -2.51 -15.10 23.82
CA PRO A 129 -3.08 -16.43 24.01
C PRO A 129 -4.59 -16.45 23.75
N GLY A 130 -5.06 -17.47 23.02
CA GLY A 130 -6.48 -17.63 22.69
C GLY A 130 -7.01 -16.70 21.58
N ARG A 131 -6.19 -15.79 21.06
CA ARG A 131 -6.55 -14.89 19.94
C ARG A 131 -5.99 -15.39 18.61
N ARG A 132 -6.75 -15.19 17.53
CA ARG A 132 -6.24 -15.21 16.15
C ARG A 132 -6.28 -13.81 15.57
N VAL A 133 -5.31 -13.52 14.72
CA VAL A 133 -5.26 -12.27 13.96
C VAL A 133 -5.50 -12.60 12.49
N ALA A 134 -6.31 -11.80 11.81
CA ALA A 134 -6.60 -11.94 10.40
C ALA A 134 -6.34 -10.61 9.69
N PHE A 135 -5.29 -10.56 8.87
CA PHE A 135 -4.99 -9.41 8.02
C PHE A 135 -5.73 -9.54 6.68
N ALA A 136 -6.77 -8.73 6.49
CA ALA A 136 -7.65 -8.75 5.33
C ALA A 136 -7.19 -7.76 4.27
N GLY A 137 -6.81 -8.27 3.10
CA GLY A 137 -6.43 -7.46 1.93
C GLY A 137 -7.47 -7.48 0.81
N HIS A 138 -7.13 -6.90 -0.34
CA HIS A 138 -8.01 -6.88 -1.51
C HIS A 138 -8.14 -8.26 -2.19
N ARG A 139 -9.21 -8.43 -2.98
CA ARG A 139 -9.47 -9.63 -3.80
C ARG A 139 -8.52 -9.69 -5.02
N GLY A 140 -8.29 -10.89 -5.56
CA GLY A 140 -7.51 -11.13 -6.79
C GLY A 140 -6.49 -12.26 -6.63
N SER A 141 -6.29 -13.07 -7.66
CA SER A 141 -5.36 -14.20 -7.61
C SER A 141 -3.90 -13.77 -7.40
N GLU A 142 -3.51 -12.61 -7.95
CA GLU A 142 -2.19 -12.02 -7.73
C GLU A 142 -1.99 -11.57 -6.28
N CYS A 143 -3.06 -11.12 -5.64
CA CYS A 143 -3.07 -10.74 -4.23
C CYS A 143 -2.89 -11.98 -3.33
N GLU A 144 -3.56 -13.10 -3.64
CA GLU A 144 -3.52 -14.33 -2.83
C GLU A 144 -2.12 -14.94 -2.71
N VAL A 145 -1.35 -14.98 -3.81
CA VAL A 145 0.04 -15.46 -3.78
C VAL A 145 0.89 -14.60 -2.84
N THR A 146 0.79 -13.27 -2.99
CA THR A 146 1.55 -12.31 -2.18
C THR A 146 1.14 -12.38 -0.70
N PHE A 147 -0.15 -12.53 -0.41
CA PHE A 147 -0.64 -12.72 0.96
C PHE A 147 -0.16 -14.04 1.57
N SER A 148 -0.07 -15.11 0.78
CA SER A 148 0.46 -16.39 1.27
C SER A 148 1.95 -16.29 1.61
N GLN A 149 2.72 -15.50 0.86
CA GLN A 149 4.13 -15.21 1.16
C GLN A 149 4.27 -14.38 2.44
N LEU A 150 3.40 -13.37 2.65
CA LEU A 150 3.37 -12.61 3.90
C LEU A 150 2.95 -13.48 5.10
N GLU A 151 1.94 -14.33 4.94
CA GLU A 151 1.50 -15.30 5.95
C GLU A 151 2.66 -16.23 6.35
N ARG A 152 3.42 -16.73 5.37
CA ARG A 152 4.62 -17.53 5.62
C ARG A 152 5.69 -16.76 6.38
N ALA A 153 5.98 -15.51 6.00
CA ALA A 153 6.95 -14.67 6.72
C ALA A 153 6.55 -14.43 8.18
N LEU A 154 5.24 -14.30 8.47
CA LEU A 154 4.72 -14.23 9.84
C LEU A 154 4.90 -15.57 10.59
N ILE A 155 4.60 -16.70 9.96
CA ILE A 155 4.81 -18.03 10.55
C ILE A 155 6.28 -18.26 10.90
N GLU A 156 7.21 -17.89 10.02
CA GLU A 156 8.66 -17.97 10.24
C GLU A 156 9.12 -17.11 11.43
N ARG A 157 8.36 -16.07 11.79
CA ARG A 157 8.53 -15.25 13.00
C ARG A 157 7.82 -15.81 14.24
N GLY A 158 7.28 -17.02 14.18
CA GLY A 158 6.53 -17.64 15.27
C GLY A 158 5.07 -17.22 15.37
N ARG A 159 4.55 -16.46 14.40
CA ARG A 159 3.16 -15.96 14.37
C ARG A 159 2.20 -16.91 13.66
N GLY A 160 2.17 -18.17 14.11
CA GLY A 160 1.22 -19.18 13.65
C GLY A 160 -0.25 -18.92 14.03
N ASP A 161 -0.51 -17.88 14.82
CA ASP A 161 -1.84 -17.35 15.15
C ASP A 161 -2.42 -16.43 14.07
N VAL A 162 -1.60 -16.02 13.09
CA VAL A 162 -1.96 -15.02 12.08
C VAL A 162 -2.38 -15.67 10.76
N LEU A 163 -3.44 -15.14 10.16
CA LEU A 163 -3.87 -15.44 8.79
C LEU A 163 -3.80 -14.17 7.95
N VAL A 164 -3.45 -14.30 6.67
CA VAL A 164 -3.43 -13.19 5.71
C VAL A 164 -4.18 -13.60 4.45
N GLY A 165 -5.10 -12.77 3.97
CA GLY A 165 -5.81 -13.12 2.74
C GLY A 165 -6.96 -12.20 2.38
N PRO A 166 -7.65 -12.50 1.26
CA PRO A 166 -8.89 -11.82 0.93
C PRO A 166 -10.01 -12.21 1.91
N PRO A 167 -11.05 -11.36 2.07
CA PRO A 167 -12.11 -11.57 3.05
C PRO A 167 -12.80 -12.95 2.98
N ASP A 168 -13.00 -13.50 1.78
CA ASP A 168 -13.70 -14.78 1.61
C ASP A 168 -12.87 -15.98 2.08
N ARG A 169 -11.56 -15.97 1.83
CA ARG A 169 -10.63 -17.00 2.35
C ARG A 169 -10.61 -16.96 3.87
N LEU A 170 -10.46 -15.77 4.44
CA LEU A 170 -10.42 -15.58 5.90
C LEU A 170 -11.73 -16.03 6.56
N ARG A 171 -12.86 -15.69 5.95
CA ARG A 171 -14.20 -16.12 6.37
C ARG A 171 -14.32 -17.64 6.43
N ALA A 172 -13.86 -18.35 5.40
CA ALA A 172 -13.90 -19.82 5.37
C ALA A 172 -13.06 -20.41 6.51
N LEU A 173 -11.79 -20.00 6.63
CA LEU A 173 -10.84 -20.54 7.61
C LEU A 173 -11.23 -20.25 9.06
N LEU A 174 -11.85 -19.11 9.33
CA LEU A 174 -12.15 -18.67 10.70
C LEU A 174 -13.49 -19.21 11.22
N ARG A 175 -14.47 -19.48 10.34
CA ARG A 175 -15.76 -20.07 10.75
C ARG A 175 -15.63 -21.47 11.31
N GLU A 176 -14.64 -22.23 10.84
CA GLU A 176 -14.35 -23.58 11.30
C GLU A 176 -13.75 -23.62 12.72
N ARG A 177 -13.34 -22.47 13.27
CA ARG A 177 -12.54 -22.39 14.51
C ARG A 177 -13.14 -21.42 15.53
N ARG A 178 -14.37 -21.72 15.97
CA ARG A 178 -15.19 -20.84 16.83
C ARG A 178 -14.67 -20.59 18.26
N GLU A 179 -13.69 -21.36 18.74
CA GLU A 179 -13.23 -21.29 20.14
C GLU A 179 -12.25 -20.12 20.42
N ARG A 180 -11.90 -19.31 19.42
CA ARG A 180 -10.88 -18.26 19.56
C ARG A 180 -11.46 -16.87 19.34
N THR A 181 -10.97 -15.89 20.09
CA THR A 181 -11.21 -14.48 19.80
C THR A 181 -10.52 -14.10 18.50
N ILE A 182 -11.20 -13.34 17.64
CA ILE A 182 -10.66 -12.91 16.35
C ILE A 182 -10.41 -11.40 16.40
N LEU A 183 -9.20 -10.99 16.05
CA LEU A 183 -8.87 -9.61 15.69
C LEU A 183 -8.72 -9.53 14.17
N LEU A 184 -9.61 -8.77 13.53
CA LEU A 184 -9.57 -8.49 12.11
C LEU A 184 -8.84 -7.16 11.88
N ALA A 185 -7.80 -7.18 11.07
CA ALA A 185 -6.96 -6.05 10.75
C ALA A 185 -6.95 -5.80 9.23
N PRO A 186 -7.05 -4.55 8.76
CA PRO A 186 -6.95 -4.27 7.34
C PRO A 186 -5.49 -4.34 6.88
N LEU A 187 -5.26 -4.97 5.74
CA LEU A 187 -4.00 -4.88 5.01
C LEU A 187 -4.14 -3.82 3.90
N LEU A 188 -4.41 -2.58 4.32
CA LEU A 188 -4.73 -1.44 3.46
C LEU A 188 -3.84 -0.24 3.83
N MET A 189 -3.33 0.48 2.84
CA MET A 189 -2.48 1.66 3.10
C MET A 189 -3.27 2.82 3.72
N SER A 190 -4.54 2.98 3.35
CA SER A 190 -5.46 3.97 3.90
C SER A 190 -6.75 3.29 4.37
N LEU A 191 -7.42 3.86 5.38
CA LEU A 191 -8.70 3.38 5.89
C LEU A 191 -9.86 4.32 5.54
N GLY A 192 -9.96 4.70 4.26
CA GLY A 192 -11.13 5.47 3.79
C GLY A 192 -12.45 4.73 4.03
N HIS A 193 -13.56 5.47 4.10
CA HIS A 193 -14.90 4.95 4.44
C HIS A 193 -15.29 3.69 3.64
N HIS A 194 -15.05 3.70 2.31
CA HIS A 194 -15.34 2.56 1.44
C HIS A 194 -14.47 1.33 1.73
N ALA A 195 -13.17 1.54 1.94
CA ALA A 195 -12.23 0.44 2.15
C ALA A 195 -12.48 -0.27 3.49
N ARG A 196 -12.84 0.51 4.52
CA ARG A 196 -13.28 -0.02 5.82
C ARG A 196 -14.56 -0.85 5.69
N HIS A 197 -15.57 -0.33 4.99
CA HIS A 197 -16.84 -1.04 4.81
C HIS A 197 -16.66 -2.35 4.02
N ASP A 198 -15.94 -2.29 2.90
CA ASP A 198 -15.84 -3.41 1.95
C ASP A 198 -14.94 -4.56 2.43
N VAL A 199 -13.89 -4.24 3.19
CA VAL A 199 -12.91 -5.24 3.66
C VAL A 199 -13.19 -5.69 5.09
N LEU A 200 -13.57 -4.77 5.98
CA LEU A 200 -13.65 -5.06 7.41
C LEU A 200 -15.07 -5.25 7.92
N GLU A 201 -16.00 -4.34 7.64
CA GLU A 201 -17.27 -4.30 8.38
C GLU A 201 -18.14 -5.53 8.18
N GLY A 202 -18.30 -5.98 6.93
CA GLY A 202 -19.05 -7.20 6.63
C GLY A 202 -18.41 -8.43 7.28
N LEU A 203 -17.09 -8.58 7.12
CA LEU A 203 -16.36 -9.72 7.64
C LEU A 203 -16.31 -9.75 9.18
N ALA A 204 -16.10 -8.59 9.81
CA ALA A 204 -16.08 -8.46 11.26
C ALA A 204 -17.43 -8.83 11.88
N ARG A 205 -18.53 -8.35 11.29
CA ARG A 205 -19.89 -8.72 11.73
C ARG A 205 -20.12 -10.22 11.62
N ASP A 206 -19.76 -10.80 10.48
CA ASP A 206 -20.00 -12.22 10.19
C ASP A 206 -19.15 -13.18 11.03
N LEU A 207 -18.02 -12.71 11.55
CA LEU A 207 -17.13 -13.46 12.43
C LEU A 207 -17.25 -13.07 13.91
N SER A 208 -18.10 -12.07 14.24
CA SER A 208 -18.12 -11.44 15.57
C SER A 208 -16.71 -11.02 16.05
N ALA A 209 -15.90 -10.51 15.13
CA ALA A 209 -14.50 -10.18 15.37
C ALA A 209 -14.33 -8.75 15.89
N GLN A 210 -13.32 -8.55 16.73
CA GLN A 210 -12.81 -7.22 17.04
C GLN A 210 -12.07 -6.67 15.81
N THR A 211 -12.06 -5.35 15.64
CA THR A 211 -11.33 -4.71 14.54
C THR A 211 -10.12 -3.96 15.06
N TRP A 212 -9.00 -4.08 14.35
CA TRP A 212 -7.84 -3.21 14.55
C TRP A 212 -8.08 -1.93 13.73
N PRO A 213 -8.18 -0.75 14.38
CA PRO A 213 -8.70 0.46 13.74
C PRO A 213 -7.63 1.25 12.97
N HIS A 214 -6.50 0.63 12.61
CA HIS A 214 -5.35 1.31 12.02
C HIS A 214 -5.09 0.86 10.59
N SER A 215 -4.68 1.80 9.75
CA SER A 215 -4.16 1.57 8.40
C SER A 215 -2.67 1.24 8.45
N LEU A 216 -2.14 0.70 7.36
CA LEU A 216 -0.70 0.43 7.27
C LEU A 216 0.13 1.72 7.25
N ALA A 217 -0.39 2.83 6.71
CA ALA A 217 0.34 4.10 6.68
C ALA A 217 0.53 4.71 8.08
N GLU A 218 -0.25 4.31 9.09
CA GLU A 218 -0.03 4.74 10.47
C GLU A 218 1.23 4.12 11.09
N LEU A 219 1.72 2.99 10.56
CA LEU A 219 2.93 2.33 11.03
C LEU A 219 4.19 3.00 10.43
N PRO A 220 5.09 3.59 11.24
CA PRO A 220 6.30 4.25 10.73
C PRO A 220 7.21 3.30 9.94
N ALA A 221 7.31 2.04 10.36
CA ALA A 221 8.11 1.03 9.66
C ALA A 221 7.59 0.74 8.23
N ILE A 222 6.27 0.80 8.01
CA ILE A 222 5.67 0.66 6.68
C ILE A 222 6.00 1.86 5.82
N ARG A 223 5.84 3.08 6.34
CA ARG A 223 6.15 4.31 5.57
C ARG A 223 7.63 4.37 5.20
N ALA A 224 8.52 4.00 6.12
CA ALA A 224 9.95 3.91 5.87
C ALA A 224 10.28 2.93 4.74
N LEU A 225 9.56 1.81 4.63
CA LEU A 225 9.74 0.86 3.54
C LEU A 225 9.34 1.45 2.18
N VAL A 226 8.20 2.14 2.11
CA VAL A 226 7.75 2.84 0.89
C VAL A 226 8.74 3.94 0.49
N VAL A 227 9.26 4.70 1.45
CA VAL A 227 10.33 5.69 1.21
C VAL A 227 11.61 5.01 0.68
N ALA A 228 11.97 3.85 1.21
CA ALA A 228 13.13 3.10 0.74
C ALA A 228 12.96 2.61 -0.71
N HIS A 229 11.76 2.17 -1.11
CA HIS A 229 11.45 1.84 -2.50
C HIS A 229 11.68 3.03 -3.42
N VAL A 230 11.13 4.19 -3.06
CA VAL A 230 11.28 5.42 -3.83
C VAL A 230 12.74 5.87 -3.93
N ARG A 231 13.52 5.76 -2.85
CA ARG A 231 14.95 6.10 -2.88
C ARG A 231 15.77 5.22 -3.84
N LYS A 232 15.42 3.94 -3.98
CA LYS A 232 16.06 3.04 -4.97
C LYS A 232 15.82 3.52 -6.41
N GLU A 233 14.67 4.16 -6.66
CA GLU A 233 14.37 4.76 -7.96
C GLU A 233 15.09 6.10 -8.21
N LEU A 234 15.80 6.65 -7.21
CA LEU A 234 16.59 7.88 -7.34
C LEU A 234 18.08 7.62 -7.60
N SER A 235 18.55 6.37 -7.53
CA SER A 235 19.88 5.97 -8.03
C SER A 235 19.85 5.73 -9.53
#